data_AF-A0A2U3GT45-F1
#
_entry.id   AF-A0A2U3GT45-F1
#
_cell.length_a   1.000
_cell.length_b   1.000
_cell.length_c   1.000
_cell.angle_alpha   90.00
_cell.angle_beta   90.00
_cell.angle_gamma   90.00
#
_symmetry.space_group_name_H-M   'P 1'
#
loop_
_entity.id
_entity.type
_entity.pdbx_description
1 polymer ?
#
loop_
_entity_poly.entity_id
_entity_poly.type
_entity_poly.pdbx_seq_one_letter_code
_entity_poly.pdbx_strand_id
1 'polypeptide(L)'
;MALRPPAHSLPPCPVHVLPYTTNATPAGAHPSQTSTRSTLRSGTDTERWIRIDYSARLSPARIRSRIKTITRATGRAPLGVDYLQLMQTDQRTARQSPYERVTEISRELKILAADTGAVLIALAQLNRGPEQRQDKKPAVSDLRDSGALEQDADAIILLHREDYYEPESGRAGETDLIVARHRNGPTATVTVAHQFHYSRLRDMSAAEEPCPARKHDSGA
;
A
#
# COMPACT_ATOMS: atom_id res chain seq x y z
N MET A 1 24.82 -30.88 19.84
CA MET A 1 23.95 -30.17 20.79
C MET A 1 23.70 -28.77 20.26
N ALA A 2 22.69 -28.61 19.40
CA ALA A 2 22.29 -27.32 18.83
C ALA A 2 20.79 -27.19 19.07
N LEU A 3 20.42 -26.25 19.95
CA LEU A 3 19.05 -26.01 20.37
C LEU A 3 18.31 -25.25 19.27
N ARG A 4 17.25 -25.87 18.75
CA ARG A 4 16.29 -25.29 17.82
C ARG A 4 15.32 -24.41 18.62
N PRO A 5 15.06 -23.14 18.26
CA PRO A 5 14.11 -22.31 19.01
C PRO A 5 12.65 -22.76 18.73
N PRO A 6 11.73 -22.60 19.70
CA PRO A 6 10.35 -23.03 19.54
C PRO A 6 9.58 -22.11 18.58
N ALA A 7 8.82 -22.73 17.67
CA ALA A 7 7.92 -22.05 16.77
C ALA A 7 6.73 -21.47 17.56
N HIS A 8 6.69 -20.15 17.72
CA HIS A 8 5.45 -19.46 18.10
C HIS A 8 4.54 -19.39 16.87
N SER A 9 3.56 -20.30 16.83
CA SER A 9 2.44 -20.26 15.89
C SER A 9 1.58 -19.02 16.16
N LEU A 10 1.70 -18.00 15.33
CA LEU A 10 0.68 -16.95 15.26
C LEU A 10 -0.60 -17.56 14.65
N PRO A 11 -1.79 -17.28 15.19
CA PRO A 11 -3.03 -17.73 14.56
C PRO A 11 -3.21 -17.01 13.20
N PRO A 12 -3.77 -17.68 12.18
CA PRO A 12 -4.04 -17.06 10.90
C PRO A 12 -5.12 -15.98 11.06
N CYS A 13 -4.80 -14.74 10.68
CA CYS A 13 -5.79 -13.68 10.58
C CYS A 13 -6.79 -14.01 9.46
N PRO A 14 -8.09 -14.16 9.73
CA PRO A 14 -9.07 -14.37 8.69
C PRO A 14 -9.28 -13.06 7.91
N VAL A 15 -8.90 -13.05 6.64
CA VAL A 15 -9.26 -11.96 5.72
C VAL A 15 -10.73 -12.14 5.32
N HIS A 16 -11.64 -11.54 6.09
CA HIS A 16 -13.03 -11.37 5.63
C HIS A 16 -13.07 -10.21 4.64
N VAL A 17 -13.22 -10.53 3.36
CA VAL A 17 -13.63 -9.55 2.34
C VAL A 17 -15.14 -9.38 2.48
N LEU A 18 -15.58 -8.27 3.07
CA LEU A 18 -17.00 -7.88 3.07
C LEU A 18 -17.34 -7.18 1.75
N PRO A 19 -18.55 -7.40 1.19
CA PRO A 19 -18.96 -6.76 -0.05
C PRO A 19 -19.12 -5.24 0.14
N TYR A 20 -18.55 -4.47 -0.79
CA TYR A 20 -18.80 -3.03 -0.88
C TYR A 20 -20.24 -2.78 -1.33
N THR A 21 -21.03 -2.09 -0.51
CA THR A 21 -22.30 -1.52 -0.93
C THR A 21 -22.00 -0.23 -1.70
N THR A 22 -22.14 -0.25 -3.02
CA THR A 22 -22.08 0.97 -3.83
C THR A 22 -23.37 1.76 -3.64
N ASN A 23 -23.31 2.90 -2.94
CA ASN A 23 -24.38 3.89 -3.01
C ASN A 23 -24.28 4.60 -4.37
N ALA A 24 -24.92 4.02 -5.39
CA ALA A 24 -25.18 4.70 -6.64
C ALA A 24 -26.38 5.65 -6.44
N THR A 25 -26.12 6.95 -6.37
CA THR A 25 -27.16 7.99 -6.50
C THR A 25 -27.35 8.29 -7.99
N PRO A 26 -28.58 8.28 -8.55
CA PRO A 26 -28.80 8.54 -9.95
C PRO A 26 -28.63 10.04 -10.28
N ALA A 27 -28.21 10.29 -11.52
CA ALA A 27 -27.97 11.61 -12.07
C ALA A 27 -29.26 12.44 -12.23
N GLY A 28 -29.20 13.71 -11.85
CA GLY A 28 -30.14 14.75 -12.28
C GLY A 28 -30.73 15.61 -11.15
N ALA A 29 -30.07 16.73 -10.82
CA ALA A 29 -30.69 18.01 -10.44
C ALA A 29 -29.62 19.01 -9.95
N HIS A 30 -29.47 20.13 -10.67
CA HIS A 30 -29.09 21.41 -10.07
C HIS A 30 -30.40 22.17 -9.80
N PRO A 31 -30.58 22.92 -8.68
CA PRO A 31 -29.90 24.22 -8.55
C PRO A 31 -29.57 24.70 -7.11
N SER A 32 -28.81 25.80 -7.07
CA SER A 32 -28.73 26.85 -6.04
C SER A 32 -28.08 26.59 -4.66
N GLN A 33 -27.26 27.58 -4.31
CA GLN A 33 -26.44 27.76 -3.12
C GLN A 33 -27.22 27.63 -1.79
N THR A 34 -26.64 26.99 -0.78
CA THR A 34 -26.74 27.39 0.63
C THR A 34 -25.58 26.76 1.43
N SER A 35 -24.76 27.62 2.03
CA SER A 35 -23.74 27.27 3.01
C SER A 35 -24.39 26.68 4.25
N THR A 36 -24.04 25.44 4.62
CA THR A 36 -24.20 24.94 5.98
C THR A 36 -22.98 24.13 6.38
N ARG A 37 -22.30 24.60 7.44
CA ARG A 37 -21.32 23.86 8.23
C ARG A 37 -21.94 22.51 8.63
N SER A 38 -21.49 21.41 8.05
CA SER A 38 -21.79 20.07 8.58
C SER A 38 -20.61 19.60 9.44
N THR A 39 -20.70 19.91 10.73
CA THR A 39 -19.91 19.27 11.78
C THR A 39 -20.41 17.82 11.92
N LEU A 40 -20.03 16.95 11.01
CA LEU A 40 -20.25 15.51 11.16
C LEU A 40 -19.26 14.98 12.20
N ARG A 41 -19.71 14.99 13.46
CA ARG A 41 -19.26 14.02 14.45
C ARG A 41 -19.61 12.63 13.90
N SER A 42 -18.67 11.95 13.26
CA SER A 42 -18.87 10.55 12.87
C SER A 42 -18.66 9.65 14.08
N GLY A 43 -19.62 8.77 14.32
CA GLY A 43 -19.70 7.86 15.46
C GLY A 43 -18.55 6.86 15.57
N THR A 44 -18.64 6.10 16.66
CA THR A 44 -17.74 5.04 17.11
C THR A 44 -17.53 3.97 16.04
N ASP A 45 -16.48 4.14 15.23
CA ASP A 45 -15.99 3.20 14.22
C ASP A 45 -15.11 2.12 14.89
N THR A 46 -15.72 1.32 15.78
CA THR A 46 -15.03 0.33 16.63
C THR A 46 -14.97 -1.09 16.05
N GLU A 47 -15.58 -1.36 14.89
CA GLU A 47 -15.67 -2.73 14.33
C GLU A 47 -14.92 -2.96 13.01
N ARG A 48 -14.18 -1.97 12.49
CA ARG A 48 -13.42 -2.15 11.25
C ARG A 48 -11.95 -2.47 11.51
N TRP A 49 -11.51 -3.63 11.01
CA TRP A 49 -10.09 -4.04 10.99
C TRP A 49 -9.23 -3.15 10.08
N ILE A 50 -9.85 -2.42 9.15
CA ILE A 50 -9.21 -1.46 8.25
C ILE A 50 -9.87 -0.10 8.40
N ARG A 51 -9.08 0.90 8.79
CA ARG A 51 -9.51 2.31 8.85
C ARG A 51 -8.97 3.04 7.62
N ILE A 52 -9.85 3.66 6.85
CA ILE A 52 -9.50 4.43 5.65
C ILE A 52 -9.75 5.91 5.93
N ASP A 53 -8.78 6.74 5.59
CA ASP A 53 -8.87 8.19 5.76
C ASP A 53 -8.74 8.90 4.40
N TYR A 54 -9.85 9.50 3.93
CA TYR A 54 -9.93 10.18 2.65
C TYR A 54 -9.61 11.69 2.74
N SER A 55 -9.06 12.15 3.86
CA SER A 55 -8.73 13.57 4.03
C SER A 55 -7.72 13.99 2.95
N ALA A 56 -8.03 15.00 2.16
CA ALA A 56 -7.08 15.57 1.22
C ALA A 56 -5.91 16.27 1.95
N ARG A 57 -4.75 16.35 1.28
CA ARG A 57 -3.59 17.14 1.71
C ARG A 57 -3.10 16.78 3.12
N LEU A 58 -2.85 15.50 3.36
CA LEU A 58 -2.33 15.04 4.65
C LEU A 58 -0.86 15.40 4.81
N SER A 59 -0.52 15.95 5.97
CA SER A 59 0.86 16.15 6.40
C SER A 59 1.35 14.96 7.22
N PRO A 60 2.67 14.65 7.19
CA PRO A 60 3.25 13.60 8.03
C PRO A 60 2.91 13.76 9.51
N ALA A 61 2.87 14.99 10.02
CA ALA A 61 2.50 15.29 11.41
C ALA A 61 1.06 14.87 11.74
N ARG A 62 0.11 15.04 10.81
CA ARG A 62 -1.28 14.61 10.99
C ARG A 62 -1.44 13.10 10.91
N ILE A 63 -0.66 12.44 10.06
CA ILE A 63 -0.59 10.97 10.03
C ILE A 63 -0.03 10.46 11.36
N ARG A 64 1.03 11.08 11.88
CA ARG A 64 1.67 10.75 13.16
C ARG A 64 0.69 10.78 14.33
N SER A 65 -0.11 11.84 14.47
CA SER A 65 -1.07 11.95 15.58
C SER A 65 -2.17 10.87 15.52
N ARG A 66 -2.66 10.57 14.30
CA ARG A 66 -3.67 9.54 14.07
C ARG A 66 -3.14 8.14 14.35
N ILE A 67 -2.00 7.78 13.78
CA ILE A 67 -1.45 6.43 13.96
C ILE A 67 -1.05 6.18 15.41
N LYS A 68 -0.50 7.18 16.13
CA LYS A 68 -0.17 7.04 17.56
C LYS A 68 -1.41 6.75 18.40
N THR A 69 -2.55 7.34 18.05
CA THR A 69 -3.84 7.07 18.72
C THR A 69 -4.31 5.65 18.44
N ILE A 70 -4.20 5.18 17.20
CA ILE A 70 -4.60 3.83 16.78
C ILE A 70 -3.68 2.78 17.39
N THR A 71 -2.36 2.93 17.29
CA THR A 71 -1.37 2.00 17.83
C THR A 71 -1.49 1.83 19.35
N ARG A 72 -1.87 2.90 20.09
CA ARG A 72 -2.17 2.79 21.53
C ARG A 72 -3.40 1.93 21.82
N ALA A 73 -4.38 1.91 20.92
CA ALA A 73 -5.61 1.14 21.08
C ALA A 73 -5.47 -0.31 20.59
N THR A 74 -4.71 -0.55 19.51
CA THR A 74 -4.66 -1.86 18.82
C THR A 74 -3.29 -2.57 18.91
N GLY A 75 -2.27 -1.94 19.50
CA GLY A 75 -0.93 -2.48 19.67
C GLY A 75 -0.04 -2.38 18.42
N ARG A 76 -0.56 -2.68 17.23
CA ARG A 76 0.10 -2.47 15.93
C ARG A 76 -0.92 -2.14 14.85
N ALA A 77 -0.55 -1.28 13.92
CA ALA A 77 -1.38 -0.96 12.76
C ALA A 77 -0.48 -0.79 11.53
N PRO A 78 -0.51 -1.71 10.54
CA PRO A 78 0.13 -1.44 9.26
C PRO A 78 -0.51 -0.19 8.63
N LEU A 79 0.32 0.67 8.05
CA LEU A 79 -0.09 1.93 7.44
C LEU A 79 0.19 1.89 5.94
N GLY A 80 -0.87 2.07 5.14
CA GLY A 80 -0.76 2.33 3.70
C GLY A 80 -0.88 3.83 3.42
N VAL A 81 -0.01 4.37 2.56
CA VAL A 81 -0.08 5.75 2.05
C VAL A 81 -0.14 5.74 0.53
N ASP A 82 -1.24 6.23 -0.04
CA ASP A 82 -1.49 6.35 -1.48
C ASP A 82 -1.73 7.83 -1.85
N TYR A 83 -0.81 8.54 -2.51
CA TYR A 83 0.61 8.25 -2.76
C TYR A 83 1.44 9.46 -2.25
N LEU A 84 2.74 9.26 -2.01
CA LEU A 84 3.61 10.23 -1.32
C LEU A 84 3.59 11.63 -1.92
N GLN A 85 3.56 11.72 -3.25
CA GLN A 85 3.61 13.00 -3.96
C GLN A 85 2.35 13.88 -3.77
N LEU A 86 1.24 13.34 -3.25
CA LEU A 86 0.05 14.12 -2.87
C LEU A 86 0.10 14.69 -1.45
N MET A 87 1.07 14.27 -0.65
CA MET A 87 1.24 14.77 0.71
C MET A 87 1.74 16.22 0.69
N GLN A 88 1.32 16.98 1.68
CA GLN A 88 1.72 18.38 1.84
C GLN A 88 2.44 18.56 3.16
N THR A 89 3.61 19.18 3.12
CA THR A 89 4.27 19.71 4.31
C THR A 89 3.83 21.17 4.51
N ASP A 90 4.13 21.74 5.68
CA ASP A 90 3.58 23.04 6.10
C ASP A 90 3.87 24.16 5.08
N GLN A 91 3.04 25.20 5.10
CA GLN A 91 2.96 26.29 4.09
C GLN A 91 4.28 27.01 3.76
N ARG A 92 5.35 26.86 4.58
CA ARG A 92 6.70 27.36 4.24
C ARG A 92 7.34 26.63 3.05
N THR A 93 6.86 25.43 2.75
CA THR A 93 7.42 24.51 1.75
C THR A 93 6.81 24.68 0.35
N ALA A 94 5.80 25.54 0.18
CA ALA A 94 5.20 25.82 -1.14
C ALA A 94 6.22 26.39 -2.17
N ARG A 95 7.35 26.92 -1.70
CA ARG A 95 8.46 27.42 -2.54
C ARG A 95 9.58 26.40 -2.78
N GLN A 96 9.55 25.24 -2.13
CA GLN A 96 10.59 24.21 -2.29
C GLN A 96 10.36 23.38 -3.54
N SER A 97 11.45 22.84 -4.08
CA SER A 97 11.41 21.91 -5.20
C SER A 97 10.66 20.63 -4.82
N PRO A 98 9.98 19.95 -5.77
CA PRO A 98 9.35 18.66 -5.51
C PRO A 98 10.29 17.64 -4.86
N TYR A 99 11.57 17.65 -5.25
CA TYR A 99 12.62 16.81 -4.67
C TYR A 99 12.81 17.02 -3.16
N GLU A 100 12.92 18.27 -2.72
CA GLU A 100 13.06 18.60 -1.29
C GLU A 100 11.83 18.20 -0.49
N ARG A 101 10.63 18.37 -1.06
CA ARG A 101 9.37 17.96 -0.40
C ARG A 101 9.32 16.46 -0.19
N VAL A 102 9.62 15.69 -1.23
CA VAL A 102 9.61 14.23 -1.14
C VAL A 102 10.69 13.75 -0.17
N THR A 103 11.85 14.41 -0.14
CA THR A 103 12.93 14.13 0.83
C THR A 103 12.48 14.36 2.27
N GLU A 104 11.81 15.48 2.55
CA GLU A 104 11.27 15.78 3.88
C GLU A 104 10.20 14.77 4.29
N ILE A 105 9.24 14.48 3.40
CA ILE A 105 8.15 13.52 3.64
C ILE A 105 8.71 12.12 3.91
N SER A 106 9.67 11.66 3.10
CA SER A 106 10.35 10.37 3.24
C SER A 106 10.94 10.20 4.65
N ARG A 107 11.74 11.18 5.07
CA ARG A 107 12.41 11.18 6.36
C ARG A 107 11.42 11.17 7.53
N GLU A 108 10.38 12.00 7.44
CA GLU A 108 9.32 12.07 8.45
C GLU A 108 8.55 10.75 8.59
N LEU A 109 8.27 10.07 7.47
CA LEU A 109 7.61 8.76 7.49
C LEU A 109 8.52 7.67 8.04
N LYS A 110 9.83 7.73 7.77
CA LYS A 110 10.79 6.80 8.35
C LYS A 110 10.90 6.93 9.86
N ILE A 111 10.97 8.18 10.36
CA ILE A 111 10.93 8.47 11.80
C ILE A 111 9.62 7.96 12.39
N LEU A 112 8.49 8.22 11.71
CA LEU A 112 7.19 7.75 12.16
C LEU A 112 7.12 6.22 12.29
N ALA A 113 7.63 5.49 11.31
CA ALA A 113 7.66 4.02 11.35
C ALA A 113 8.52 3.52 12.52
N ALA A 114 9.69 4.12 12.74
CA ALA A 114 10.57 3.78 13.85
C ALA A 114 9.94 4.07 15.23
N ASP A 115 9.32 5.25 15.39
CA ASP A 115 8.68 5.68 16.64
C ASP A 115 7.47 4.83 17.03
N THR A 116 6.72 4.36 16.03
CA THR A 116 5.47 3.62 16.24
C THR A 116 5.64 2.11 16.18
N GLY A 117 6.76 1.62 15.63
CA GLY A 117 6.97 0.21 15.33
C GLY A 117 5.97 -0.34 14.29
N ALA A 118 5.30 0.53 13.54
CA ALA A 118 4.33 0.16 12.53
C ALA A 118 5.02 -0.16 11.19
N VAL A 119 4.47 -1.13 10.45
CA VAL A 119 4.88 -1.38 9.06
C VAL A 119 4.25 -0.33 8.17
N LEU A 120 5.07 0.47 7.49
CA LEU A 120 4.63 1.54 6.59
C LEU A 120 4.87 1.13 5.14
N ILE A 121 3.79 1.13 4.36
CA ILE A 121 3.82 0.90 2.92
C ILE A 121 3.40 2.20 2.25
N ALA A 122 4.27 2.76 1.43
CA ALA A 122 4.01 3.99 0.70
C ALA A 122 4.07 3.73 -0.80
N LEU A 123 3.06 4.21 -1.53
CA LEU A 123 3.06 4.21 -2.98
C LEU A 123 3.79 5.47 -3.46
N ALA A 124 4.70 5.27 -4.42
CA ALA A 124 5.42 6.33 -5.08
C ALA A 124 5.24 6.17 -6.59
N GLN A 125 4.86 7.26 -7.25
CA GLN A 125 4.83 7.30 -8.71
C GLN A 125 6.26 7.37 -9.26
N LEU A 126 6.54 6.59 -10.30
CA LEU A 126 7.81 6.64 -11.04
C LEU A 126 7.76 7.69 -12.15
N ASN A 127 8.93 8.19 -12.53
CA ASN A 127 9.07 8.97 -13.77
C ASN A 127 8.78 8.11 -14.99
N ARG A 128 8.39 8.73 -16.11
CA ARG A 128 8.12 8.03 -17.39
C ARG A 128 9.37 7.52 -18.12
N GLY A 129 10.54 7.62 -17.48
CA GLY A 129 11.83 7.14 -18.01
C GLY A 129 11.88 5.65 -18.41
N PRO A 130 11.27 4.71 -17.65
CA PRO A 130 11.24 3.30 -18.03
C PRO A 130 10.61 3.07 -19.40
N GLU A 131 9.58 3.84 -19.77
CA GLU A 131 8.82 3.65 -21.02
C GLU A 131 9.68 3.90 -22.28
N GLN A 132 10.76 4.68 -22.15
CA GLN A 132 11.66 5.01 -23.24
C GLN A 132 12.80 3.99 -23.42
N ARG A 133 13.00 3.10 -22.44
CA ARG A 133 14.03 2.04 -22.52
C ARG A 133 13.52 0.86 -23.33
N GLN A 134 14.44 0.15 -23.98
CA GLN A 134 14.11 -1.06 -24.74
C GLN A 134 13.57 -2.19 -23.86
N ASP A 135 14.09 -2.31 -22.64
CA ASP A 135 13.68 -3.34 -21.68
C ASP A 135 12.39 -2.99 -20.92
N LYS A 136 11.97 -1.72 -20.92
CA LYS A 136 10.77 -1.18 -20.25
C LYS A 136 10.61 -1.59 -18.78
N LYS A 137 11.69 -2.06 -18.16
CA LYS A 137 11.71 -2.51 -16.77
C LYS A 137 11.97 -1.32 -15.88
N PRO A 138 11.14 -1.04 -14.85
CA PRO A 138 11.41 0.02 -13.89
C PRO A 138 12.68 -0.31 -13.08
N ALA A 139 13.44 0.73 -12.80
CA ALA A 139 14.68 0.68 -12.02
C ALA A 139 14.63 1.73 -10.91
N VAL A 140 15.49 1.57 -9.90
CA VAL A 140 15.58 2.52 -8.78
C VAL A 140 15.93 3.93 -9.28
N SER A 141 16.67 4.04 -10.39
CA SER A 141 16.99 5.32 -11.03
C SER A 141 15.77 6.11 -11.48
N ASP A 142 14.61 5.48 -11.68
CA ASP A 142 13.38 6.15 -12.11
C ASP A 142 12.68 6.88 -10.95
N LEU A 143 13.17 6.68 -9.71
CA LEU A 143 12.87 7.49 -8.53
C LEU A 143 13.75 8.75 -8.45
N ARG A 144 14.35 9.21 -9.56
CA ARG A 144 15.36 10.30 -9.59
C ARG A 144 14.97 11.57 -8.84
N ASP A 145 13.69 11.99 -8.92
CA ASP A 145 13.17 13.16 -8.20
C ASP A 145 12.88 12.87 -6.72
N SER A 146 13.33 11.73 -6.24
CA SER A 146 13.07 11.15 -4.93
C SER A 146 14.24 10.29 -4.46
N GLY A 147 15.49 10.67 -4.80
CA GLY A 147 16.70 9.94 -4.36
C GLY A 147 16.79 9.74 -2.84
N ALA A 148 16.11 10.58 -2.05
CA ALA A 148 15.91 10.36 -0.63
C ALA A 148 15.05 9.13 -0.30
N LEU A 149 14.00 8.83 -1.07
CA LEU A 149 13.21 7.60 -0.91
C LEU A 149 14.07 6.36 -1.13
N GLU A 150 14.97 6.42 -2.11
CA GLU A 150 15.92 5.34 -2.34
C GLU A 150 16.69 5.08 -1.04
N GLN A 151 17.30 6.12 -0.46
CA GLN A 151 18.10 6.01 0.75
C GLN A 151 17.29 5.62 1.98
N ASP A 152 16.14 6.21 2.23
CA ASP A 152 15.41 6.04 3.49
C ASP A 152 14.63 4.71 3.57
N ALA A 153 14.23 4.15 2.41
CA ALA A 153 13.44 2.93 2.35
C ALA A 153 14.21 1.70 2.86
N ASP A 154 13.52 0.84 3.61
CA ASP A 154 14.03 -0.48 4.01
C ASP A 154 13.99 -1.48 2.86
N ALA A 155 12.93 -1.42 2.05
CA ALA A 155 12.76 -2.18 0.84
C ALA A 155 12.06 -1.34 -0.23
N ILE A 156 12.41 -1.57 -1.49
CA ILE A 156 11.79 -0.95 -2.67
C ILE A 156 11.30 -2.07 -3.57
N ILE A 157 9.99 -2.07 -3.83
CA ILE A 157 9.34 -3.03 -4.71
C ILE A 157 8.84 -2.27 -5.93
N LEU A 158 9.33 -2.63 -7.11
CA LEU A 158 8.91 -2.08 -8.39
C LEU A 158 7.99 -3.09 -9.08
N LEU A 159 6.93 -2.58 -9.70
CA LEU A 159 5.96 -3.40 -10.42
C LEU A 159 6.25 -3.34 -11.91
N HIS A 160 6.46 -4.48 -12.54
CA HIS A 160 6.62 -4.58 -13.99
C HIS A 160 5.59 -5.52 -14.61
N ARG A 161 5.09 -5.10 -15.76
CA ARG A 161 4.07 -5.80 -16.53
C ARG A 161 4.47 -5.85 -17.98
N GLU A 162 4.64 -7.06 -18.48
CA GLU A 162 4.99 -7.27 -19.87
C GLU A 162 3.77 -7.07 -20.78
N ASP A 163 2.61 -7.56 -20.34
CA ASP A 163 1.33 -7.48 -21.05
C ASP A 163 0.82 -6.05 -21.29
N TYR A 164 1.23 -5.10 -20.44
CA TYR A 164 0.93 -3.67 -20.63
C TYR A 164 1.68 -3.07 -21.82
N TYR A 165 2.87 -3.58 -22.13
CA TYR A 165 3.72 -3.07 -23.20
C TYR A 165 3.65 -3.91 -24.48
N GLU A 166 3.38 -5.20 -24.34
CA GLU A 166 3.24 -6.17 -25.44
C GLU A 166 2.00 -7.04 -25.19
N PRO A 167 0.84 -6.63 -25.75
CA PRO A 167 -0.44 -7.32 -25.53
C PRO A 167 -0.46 -8.78 -26.02
N GLU A 168 0.37 -9.11 -27.00
CA GLU A 168 0.52 -10.47 -27.57
C GLU A 168 1.59 -11.30 -26.85
N SER A 169 2.17 -10.80 -25.75
CA SER A 169 3.17 -11.57 -25.01
C SER A 169 2.55 -12.83 -24.40
N GLY A 170 3.29 -13.94 -24.43
CA GLY A 170 2.87 -15.21 -23.82
C GLY A 170 2.76 -15.16 -22.29
N ARG A 171 3.09 -14.02 -21.67
CA ARG A 171 3.02 -13.74 -20.23
C ARG A 171 1.81 -12.88 -19.85
N ALA A 172 0.77 -12.88 -20.68
CA ALA A 172 -0.49 -12.23 -20.38
C ALA A 172 -1.07 -12.76 -19.05
N GLY A 173 -1.37 -11.83 -18.13
CA GLY A 173 -1.83 -12.20 -16.78
C GLY A 173 -0.71 -12.39 -15.74
N GLU A 174 0.56 -12.13 -16.07
CA GLU A 174 1.67 -12.13 -15.11
C GLU A 174 2.11 -10.72 -14.71
N THR A 175 2.65 -10.56 -13.52
CA THR A 175 3.25 -9.30 -13.05
C THR A 175 4.49 -9.62 -12.22
N ASP A 176 5.56 -8.91 -12.50
CA ASP A 176 6.82 -9.07 -11.80
C ASP A 176 6.90 -8.06 -10.64
N LEU A 177 7.03 -8.59 -9.43
CA LEU A 177 7.36 -7.83 -8.22
C LEU A 177 8.88 -7.83 -8.07
N ILE A 178 9.52 -6.73 -8.47
CA ILE A 178 10.97 -6.59 -8.45
C ILE A 178 11.37 -5.96 -7.13
N VAL A 179 11.95 -6.74 -6.21
CA VAL A 179 12.58 -6.23 -4.99
C VAL A 179 13.92 -5.60 -5.38
N ALA A 180 13.85 -4.34 -5.82
CA ALA A 180 14.99 -3.63 -6.39
C ALA A 180 16.00 -3.17 -5.33
N ARG A 181 15.54 -2.96 -4.09
CA ARG A 181 16.39 -2.67 -2.93
C ARG A 181 15.85 -3.39 -1.71
N HIS A 182 16.73 -3.94 -0.90
CA HIS A 182 16.40 -4.53 0.39
C HIS A 182 17.60 -4.36 1.34
N ARG A 183 17.42 -3.61 2.43
CA ARG A 183 18.50 -3.37 3.42
C ARG A 183 18.85 -4.62 4.23
N ASN A 184 17.87 -5.48 4.47
CA ASN A 184 17.96 -6.60 5.42
C ASN A 184 17.91 -7.99 4.73
N GLY A 185 18.10 -8.07 3.42
CA GLY A 185 17.98 -9.33 2.70
C GLY A 185 18.29 -9.24 1.22
N PRO A 186 18.07 -10.34 0.47
CA PRO A 186 18.37 -10.39 -0.95
C PRO A 186 17.36 -9.56 -1.76
N THR A 187 17.84 -9.06 -2.90
CA THR A 187 17.00 -8.60 -4.00
C THR A 187 16.57 -9.80 -4.82
N ALA A 188 15.32 -9.80 -5.29
CA ALA A 188 14.76 -10.87 -6.10
C ALA A 188 13.61 -10.32 -6.94
N THR A 189 13.36 -10.97 -8.07
CA THR A 189 12.15 -10.74 -8.86
C THR A 189 11.20 -11.91 -8.60
N VAL A 190 10.00 -11.59 -8.11
CA VAL A 190 8.95 -12.57 -7.84
C VAL A 190 7.83 -12.36 -8.84
N THR A 191 7.61 -13.34 -9.70
CA THR A 191 6.51 -13.32 -10.67
C THR A 191 5.23 -13.82 -10.01
N VAL A 192 4.16 -13.04 -10.11
CA VAL A 192 2.83 -13.34 -9.58
C VAL A 192 1.79 -13.32 -10.70
N ALA A 193 0.70 -14.08 -10.55
CA ALA A 193 -0.46 -13.94 -11.41
C ALA A 193 -1.21 -12.67 -11.03
N HIS A 194 -1.64 -11.89 -12.02
CA HIS A 194 -2.49 -10.73 -11.80
C HIS A 194 -3.89 -10.97 -12.37
N GLN A 195 -4.90 -10.58 -11.59
CA GLN A 195 -6.31 -10.65 -11.95
C GLN A 195 -6.94 -9.29 -11.68
N PHE A 196 -6.53 -8.29 -12.47
CA PHE A 196 -6.87 -6.89 -12.21
C PHE A 196 -8.34 -6.53 -12.45
N HIS A 197 -9.09 -7.34 -13.19
CA HIS A 197 -10.55 -7.24 -13.19
C HIS A 197 -11.17 -7.48 -11.80
N TYR A 198 -10.42 -8.07 -10.87
CA TYR A 198 -10.75 -8.20 -9.44
C TYR A 198 -9.82 -7.39 -8.52
N SER A 199 -8.94 -6.53 -9.07
CA SER A 199 -7.90 -5.81 -8.29
C SER A 199 -7.06 -6.73 -7.40
N ARG A 200 -6.70 -7.92 -7.91
CA ARG A 200 -6.04 -8.98 -7.13
C ARG A 200 -4.72 -9.43 -7.75
N LEU A 201 -3.72 -9.69 -6.91
CA LEU A 201 -2.52 -10.47 -7.23
C LEU A 201 -2.62 -11.85 -6.56
N ARG A 202 -2.13 -12.90 -7.22
CA ARG A 202 -2.17 -14.29 -6.76
C ARG A 202 -0.79 -14.92 -6.88
N ASP A 203 -0.44 -15.74 -5.90
CA ASP A 203 0.78 -16.53 -5.94
C ASP A 203 0.75 -17.55 -7.10
N MET A 204 1.93 -17.78 -7.68
CA MET A 204 2.17 -18.73 -8.77
C MET A 204 2.82 -20.04 -8.28
N SER A 205 3.24 -20.10 -7.02
CA SER A 205 3.82 -21.32 -6.44
C SER A 205 2.77 -22.45 -6.38
N ALA A 206 3.20 -23.65 -6.78
CA ALA A 206 2.36 -24.74 -7.26
C ALA A 206 1.44 -25.39 -6.20
N ALA A 207 0.27 -25.84 -6.71
CA ALA A 207 -0.74 -26.70 -6.09
C ALA A 207 -1.54 -26.10 -4.92
N GLU A 208 -2.70 -25.53 -5.24
CA GLU A 208 -3.84 -25.64 -4.34
C GLU A 208 -4.14 -27.14 -4.15
N GLU A 209 -3.66 -27.74 -3.08
CA GLU A 209 -4.38 -28.85 -2.47
C GLU A 209 -5.79 -28.32 -2.21
N PRO A 210 -6.85 -28.89 -2.82
CA PRO A 210 -8.20 -28.44 -2.59
C PRO A 210 -8.46 -28.49 -1.08
N CYS A 211 -9.03 -27.39 -0.55
CA CYS A 211 -9.44 -27.30 0.85
C CYS A 211 -10.12 -28.62 1.24
N PRO A 212 -9.64 -29.37 2.25
CA PRO A 212 -10.27 -30.62 2.63
C PRO A 212 -11.71 -30.30 2.97
N ALA A 213 -12.63 -30.85 2.18
CA ALA A 213 -14.06 -30.64 2.35
C ALA A 213 -14.37 -30.88 3.84
N ARG A 214 -14.95 -29.87 4.50
CA ARG A 214 -15.52 -30.03 5.83
C ARG A 214 -16.47 -31.22 5.73
N LYS A 215 -16.06 -32.36 6.28
CA LYS A 215 -17.00 -33.44 6.55
C LYS A 215 -18.03 -32.84 7.48
N HIS A 216 -19.22 -32.59 6.96
CA HIS A 216 -20.37 -32.43 7.84
C HIS A 216 -20.45 -33.74 8.61
N ASP A 217 -20.13 -33.69 9.90
CA ASP A 217 -20.55 -34.73 10.82
C ASP A 217 -22.08 -34.78 10.76
N SER A 218 -22.59 -35.62 9.88
CA SER A 218 -23.94 -36.15 9.99
C SER A 218 -23.92 -37.10 11.18
N GLY A 219 -24.03 -36.52 12.37
CA GLY A 219 -24.40 -37.28 13.56
C GLY A 219 -25.77 -37.90 13.35
N ALA A 220 -25.81 -39.23 13.40
CA ALA A 220 -26.98 -40.03 13.67
C ALA A 220 -26.67 -40.89 14.89
#